data_AF-A0A7S2T868-F1
#
_entry.id   AF-A0A7S2T868-F1
#
_cell.length_a   1.000
_cell.length_b   1.000
_cell.length_c   1.000
_cell.angle_alpha   90.00
_cell.angle_beta   90.00
_cell.angle_gamma   90.00
#
_symmetry.space_group_name_H-M   'P 1'
#
loop_
_entity.id
_entity.type
_entity.pdbx_description
1 polymer ?
#
loop_
_entity_poly.entity_id
_entity_poly.type
_entity_poly.pdbx_seq_one_letter_code
_entity_poly.pdbx_strand_id
1 'polypeptide(L)'
;TGTARTMEALGTASGRRAPGPRGAAARSQARGGGTSTSASRAPVEPQAAYLGLDFGTSGARAMVIDDRDGVLHSEKVDYGDAEEAAGSASVWRDALFSLLGGIPSEVTSNLRAICLDGTSS
;
A
#
# COMPACT_ATOMS: atom_id res chain seq x y z
N THR A 1 38.13 13.89 -17.39
CA THR A 1 38.60 13.02 -18.49
C THR A 1 39.17 11.76 -17.88
N GLY A 2 38.49 10.62 -18.03
CA GLY A 2 38.85 9.36 -17.38
C GLY A 2 37.77 8.31 -17.62
N THR A 3 37.76 7.77 -18.83
CA THR A 3 36.87 6.70 -19.31
C THR A 3 37.47 5.32 -19.04
N ALA A 4 36.72 4.41 -18.43
CA ALA A 4 36.92 2.95 -18.51
C ALA A 4 35.55 2.27 -18.27
N ARG A 5 34.82 1.89 -19.33
CA ARG A 5 34.78 0.56 -19.99
C ARG A 5 34.20 -0.58 -19.13
N THR A 6 32.92 -0.82 -19.39
CA THR A 6 32.15 -2.07 -19.55
C THR A 6 32.86 -3.42 -19.34
N MET A 7 32.21 -4.33 -18.58
CA MET A 7 31.96 -5.72 -18.98
C MET A 7 30.72 -6.28 -18.28
N GLU A 8 29.69 -6.61 -19.07
CA GLU A 8 28.65 -7.58 -18.74
C GLU A 8 29.22 -9.00 -18.77
N ALA A 9 28.74 -9.88 -17.88
CA ALA A 9 28.84 -11.32 -18.06
C ALA A 9 27.47 -11.95 -17.76
N LEU A 10 26.79 -12.33 -18.84
CA LEU A 10 25.55 -13.10 -18.89
C LEU A 10 25.81 -14.54 -18.44
N GLY A 11 25.15 -14.97 -17.35
CA GLY A 11 25.09 -16.37 -16.93
C GLY A 11 23.99 -17.12 -17.68
N THR A 12 24.40 -18.13 -18.46
CA THR A 12 23.52 -19.02 -19.22
C THR A 12 23.00 -20.16 -18.33
N ALA A 13 21.67 -20.27 -18.19
CA ALA A 13 21.01 -21.44 -17.62
C ALA A 13 20.06 -22.03 -18.67
N SER A 14 20.38 -23.21 -19.20
CA SER A 14 19.49 -23.98 -20.07
C SER A 14 19.53 -25.45 -19.67
N GLY A 15 18.67 -25.81 -18.72
CA GLY A 15 18.40 -27.19 -18.32
C GLY A 15 17.06 -27.64 -18.89
N ARG A 16 17.11 -28.56 -19.85
CA ARG A 16 15.95 -29.24 -20.46
C ARG A 16 15.27 -30.18 -19.44
N ARG A 17 13.92 -30.18 -19.37
CA ARG A 17 13.10 -31.42 -19.34
C ARG A 17 11.61 -31.15 -19.56
N ALA A 18 11.01 -31.91 -20.47
CA ALA A 18 9.57 -32.17 -20.61
C ALA A 18 9.40 -33.71 -20.65
N PRO A 19 8.18 -34.30 -20.74
CA PRO A 19 6.84 -33.92 -20.30
C PRO A 19 6.18 -35.04 -19.45
N GLY A 20 4.94 -34.82 -19.00
CA GLY A 20 4.02 -35.92 -18.71
C GLY A 20 2.67 -35.49 -18.15
N PRO A 21 1.55 -35.77 -18.83
CA PRO A 21 0.24 -35.85 -18.19
C PRO A 21 -0.39 -37.24 -18.41
N ARG A 22 -0.79 -37.93 -17.33
CA ARG A 22 -1.69 -39.09 -17.38
C ARG A 22 -2.49 -39.27 -16.08
N GLY A 23 -3.79 -39.53 -16.24
CA GLY A 23 -4.69 -40.14 -15.23
C GLY A 23 -5.67 -39.13 -14.59
N ALA A 24 -6.89 -38.95 -15.09
CA ALA A 24 -8.08 -39.81 -15.01
C ALA A 24 -8.85 -39.72 -13.67
N ALA A 25 -9.99 -39.03 -13.76
CA ALA A 25 -11.30 -39.26 -13.12
C ALA A 25 -11.41 -39.77 -11.67
N ALA A 26 -12.09 -38.97 -10.84
CA ALA A 26 -13.08 -39.51 -9.89
C ALA A 26 -14.21 -38.48 -9.69
N ARG A 27 -15.44 -38.93 -9.97
CA ARG A 27 -16.68 -38.24 -9.66
C ARG A 27 -16.91 -38.31 -8.15
N SER A 28 -17.39 -37.24 -7.54
CA SER A 28 -18.25 -37.37 -6.36
C SER A 28 -19.26 -36.24 -6.35
N GLN A 29 -20.53 -36.63 -6.38
CA GLN A 29 -21.67 -35.75 -6.16
C GLN A 29 -21.74 -35.42 -4.67
N ALA A 30 -21.96 -34.15 -4.33
CA ALA A 30 -22.63 -33.81 -3.08
C ALA A 30 -23.57 -32.65 -3.33
N ARG A 31 -24.85 -32.94 -3.09
CA ARG A 31 -25.95 -31.99 -2.99
C ARG A 31 -25.66 -30.99 -1.87
N GLY A 32 -26.02 -29.73 -2.10
CA GLY A 32 -25.99 -28.69 -1.09
C GLY A 32 -26.47 -27.38 -1.67
N GLY A 33 -27.79 -27.27 -1.89
CA GLY A 33 -28.43 -25.97 -2.06
C GLY A 33 -28.33 -25.20 -0.75
N GLY A 34 -27.22 -24.50 -0.56
CA GLY A 34 -27.09 -23.46 0.44
C GLY A 34 -27.65 -22.19 -0.16
N THR A 35 -28.84 -21.80 0.26
CA THR A 35 -29.28 -20.42 0.14
C THR A 35 -28.24 -19.55 0.84
N SER A 36 -27.40 -18.85 0.08
CA SER A 36 -26.57 -17.78 0.61
C SER A 36 -27.51 -16.73 1.18
N THR A 37 -27.79 -16.85 2.47
CA THR A 37 -28.51 -15.85 3.23
C THR A 37 -27.59 -14.64 3.21
N SER A 38 -27.92 -13.68 2.35
CA SER A 38 -27.34 -12.34 2.40
C SER A 38 -27.61 -11.82 3.80
N ALA A 39 -26.62 -11.95 4.68
CA ALA A 39 -26.68 -11.36 5.99
C ALA A 39 -26.83 -9.86 5.73
N SER A 40 -28.04 -9.35 5.99
CA SER A 40 -28.33 -7.93 6.00
C SER A 40 -27.29 -7.32 6.93
N ARG A 41 -26.28 -6.68 6.32
CA ARG A 41 -25.26 -5.95 7.06
C ARG A 41 -26.04 -4.88 7.78
N ALA A 42 -26.17 -5.04 9.10
CA ALA A 42 -26.67 -4.00 9.98
C ALA A 42 -25.97 -2.68 9.60
N PRO A 43 -26.61 -1.52 9.79
CA PRO A 43 -25.96 -0.25 9.53
C PRO A 43 -24.61 -0.30 10.22
N VAL A 44 -23.52 -0.36 9.45
CA VAL A 44 -22.20 -0.20 10.02
C VAL A 44 -22.18 1.27 10.32
N GLU A 45 -22.42 1.61 11.59
CA GLU A 45 -22.23 2.96 12.08
C GLU A 45 -20.92 3.48 11.50
N PRO A 46 -20.90 4.69 10.92
CA PRO A 46 -19.73 5.23 10.26
C PRO A 46 -18.51 5.08 11.16
N GLN A 47 -17.58 4.23 10.73
CA GLN A 47 -16.43 3.88 11.53
C GLN A 47 -15.54 5.11 11.65
N ALA A 48 -15.35 5.61 12.87
CA ALA A 48 -14.50 6.77 13.12
C ALA A 48 -13.09 6.50 12.57
N ALA A 49 -12.50 7.52 11.94
CA ALA A 49 -11.16 7.43 11.37
C ALA A 49 -10.23 8.50 11.97
N TYR A 50 -8.98 8.14 12.21
CA TYR A 50 -7.95 9.01 12.76
C TYR A 50 -6.71 8.93 11.88
N LEU A 51 -6.27 10.07 11.34
CA LEU A 51 -5.11 10.14 10.44
C LEU A 51 -3.87 10.57 11.21
N GLY A 52 -2.80 9.78 11.12
CA GLY A 52 -1.45 10.17 11.47
C GLY A 52 -0.59 10.42 10.25
N LEU A 53 0.15 11.52 10.27
CA LEU A 53 1.14 11.89 9.26
C LEU A 53 2.53 12.00 9.90
N ASP A 54 3.54 11.48 9.23
CA ASP A 54 4.95 11.50 9.67
C ASP A 54 5.81 12.05 8.54
N PHE A 55 6.35 13.28 8.70
CA PHE A 55 7.22 13.96 7.75
C PHE A 55 8.70 13.81 8.16
N GLY A 56 9.32 12.74 7.66
CA GLY A 56 10.72 12.43 7.88
C GLY A 56 11.66 13.21 6.98
N THR A 57 12.94 12.82 6.98
CA THR A 57 13.98 13.47 6.14
C THR A 57 13.96 12.99 4.69
N SER A 58 13.56 11.74 4.44
CA SER A 58 13.60 11.13 3.10
C SER A 58 12.23 10.94 2.45
N GLY A 59 11.16 11.25 3.17
CA GLY A 59 9.79 10.98 2.74
C GLY A 59 8.76 11.27 3.82
N ALA A 60 7.50 11.15 3.44
CA ALA A 60 6.36 11.27 4.35
C ALA A 60 5.53 10.00 4.36
N ARG A 61 4.83 9.74 5.47
CA ARG A 61 3.93 8.60 5.64
C ARG A 61 2.56 9.05 6.12
N ALA A 62 1.53 8.33 5.72
CA ALA A 62 0.19 8.44 6.24
C ALA A 62 -0.28 7.09 6.78
N MET A 63 -0.97 7.10 7.92
CA MET A 63 -1.66 5.95 8.47
C MET A 63 -3.02 6.40 8.99
N VAL A 64 -4.07 5.73 8.54
CA VAL A 64 -5.42 5.92 9.06
C VAL A 64 -5.81 4.71 9.87
N ILE A 65 -6.23 4.93 11.11
CA ILE A 65 -6.75 3.89 12.00
C ILE A 65 -8.21 4.15 12.34
N ASP A 66 -8.91 3.08 12.72
CA ASP A 66 -10.23 3.17 13.36
C ASP A 66 -10.13 3.36 14.88
N ASP A 67 -11.29 3.43 15.54
CA ASP A 67 -11.42 3.54 17.01
C ASP A 67 -11.05 2.27 17.80
N ARG A 68 -10.65 1.21 17.10
CA ARG A 68 -10.26 -0.10 17.62
C ARG A 68 -8.83 -0.46 17.20
N ASP A 69 -8.01 0.53 16.84
CA ASP A 69 -6.62 0.41 16.39
C ASP A 69 -6.45 -0.39 15.07
N GLY A 70 -7.53 -0.57 14.30
CA GLY A 70 -7.52 -1.22 13.00
C GLY A 70 -7.03 -0.29 11.89
N VAL A 71 -6.04 -0.72 11.09
CA VAL A 71 -5.53 0.07 9.97
C VAL A 71 -6.53 0.07 8.81
N LEU A 72 -7.03 1.26 8.46
CA LEU A 72 -7.96 1.48 7.34
C LEU A 72 -7.24 1.88 6.05
N HIS A 73 -6.13 2.62 6.16
CA HIS A 73 -5.30 3.05 5.04
C HIS A 73 -3.86 3.26 5.51
N SER A 74 -2.90 2.99 4.63
CA SER A 74 -1.50 3.33 4.87
C SER A 74 -0.79 3.63 3.56
N GLU A 75 0.00 4.69 3.54
CA GLU A 75 0.70 5.12 2.34
C GLU A 75 2.01 5.82 2.69
N LYS A 76 2.94 5.83 1.73
CA LYS A 76 4.23 6.49 1.85
C LYS A 76 4.55 7.20 0.54
N VAL A 77 5.11 8.40 0.66
CA VAL A 77 5.69 9.17 -0.44
C VAL A 77 7.18 9.35 -0.16
N ASP A 78 8.02 8.94 -1.10
CA ASP A 78 9.46 9.23 -1.08
C ASP A 78 9.71 10.61 -1.69
N TYR A 79 10.62 11.41 -1.11
CA TYR A 79 10.95 12.73 -1.65
C TYR A 79 11.86 12.68 -2.88
N GLY A 80 12.38 11.50 -3.24
CA GLY A 80 13.38 11.37 -4.29
C GLY A 80 14.78 11.74 -3.78
N ASP A 81 15.44 12.69 -4.44
CA ASP A 81 16.77 13.16 -4.04
C ASP A 81 16.70 13.92 -2.70
N ALA A 82 17.17 13.24 -1.64
CA ALA A 82 17.03 13.71 -0.26
C ALA A 82 17.77 15.03 0.03
N GLU A 83 18.81 15.39 -0.73
CA GLU A 83 19.51 16.67 -0.57
C GLU A 83 18.67 17.87 -1.04
N GLU A 84 17.90 17.72 -2.11
CA GLU A 84 17.03 18.79 -2.62
C GLU A 84 15.72 18.90 -1.82
N ALA A 85 15.31 17.78 -1.20
CA ALA A 85 14.16 17.71 -0.32
C ALA A 85 14.43 18.25 1.10
N ALA A 86 15.69 18.21 1.56
CA ALA A 86 16.06 18.66 2.90
C ALA A 86 15.71 20.15 3.10
N GLY A 87 14.75 20.43 4.00
CA GLY A 87 14.32 21.79 4.32
C GLY A 87 13.35 22.44 3.33
N SER A 88 12.87 21.72 2.31
CA SER A 88 11.96 22.29 1.29
C SER A 88 10.49 22.14 1.67
N ALA A 89 9.86 23.25 2.05
CA ALA A 89 8.43 23.31 2.36
C ALA A 89 7.54 22.91 1.18
N SER A 90 8.00 23.10 -0.07
CA SER A 90 7.23 22.69 -1.26
C SER A 90 7.18 21.18 -1.39
N VAL A 91 8.29 20.48 -1.12
CA VAL A 91 8.34 19.01 -1.15
C VAL A 91 7.40 18.41 -0.10
N TRP A 92 7.39 18.98 1.12
CA TRP A 92 6.44 18.57 2.15
C TRP A 92 4.99 18.84 1.74
N ARG A 93 4.72 20.00 1.13
CA ARG A 93 3.38 20.35 0.65
C ARG A 93 2.89 19.36 -0.40
N ASP A 94 3.73 19.04 -1.37
CA ASP A 94 3.37 18.13 -2.46
C ASP A 94 3.17 16.70 -1.93
N ALA A 95 4.02 16.25 -1.01
CA ALA A 95 3.84 14.97 -0.32
C ALA A 95 2.54 14.93 0.50
N LEU A 96 2.19 16.02 1.21
CA LEU A 96 0.94 16.13 1.95
C LEU A 96 -0.26 15.94 1.02
N PHE A 97 -0.30 16.66 -0.12
CA PHE A 97 -1.41 16.53 -1.06
C PHE A 97 -1.45 15.16 -1.74
N SER A 98 -0.31 14.55 -2.03
CA SER A 98 -0.25 13.18 -2.55
C SER A 98 -0.83 12.18 -1.54
N LEU A 99 -0.40 12.25 -0.28
CA LEU A 99 -0.87 11.36 0.79
C LEU A 99 -2.37 11.54 1.06
N LEU A 100 -2.86 12.78 1.13
CA LEU A 100 -4.29 13.06 1.32
C LEU A 100 -5.13 12.61 0.12
N GLY A 101 -4.58 12.73 -1.10
CA GLY A 101 -5.24 12.30 -2.33
C GLY A 101 -5.37 10.78 -2.48
N GLY A 102 -4.51 10.01 -1.81
CA GLY A 102 -4.56 8.54 -1.82
C GLY A 102 -5.53 7.92 -0.83
N ILE A 103 -6.08 8.69 0.12
CA ILE A 103 -7.04 8.18 1.11
C ILE A 103 -8.41 7.96 0.44
N PRO A 104 -9.02 6.75 0.56
CA PRO A 104 -10.37 6.50 0.03
C PRO A 104 -11.40 7.48 0.57
N SER A 105 -12.36 7.89 -0.26
CA SER A 105 -13.38 8.90 0.10
C SER A 105 -14.29 8.44 1.24
N GLU A 106 -14.53 7.13 1.33
CA GLU A 106 -15.28 6.51 2.43
C GLU A 106 -14.54 6.62 3.76
N VAL A 107 -13.22 6.72 3.74
CA VAL A 107 -12.40 6.91 4.94
C VAL A 107 -12.31 8.40 5.28
N THR A 108 -12.07 9.28 4.29
CA THR A 108 -11.96 10.73 4.55
C THR A 108 -13.24 11.35 5.06
N SER A 109 -14.41 10.86 4.61
CA SER A 109 -15.73 11.29 5.11
C SER A 109 -15.95 11.00 6.60
N ASN A 110 -15.15 10.13 7.21
CA ASN A 110 -15.24 9.73 8.61
C ASN A 110 -14.06 10.17 9.48
N LEU A 111 -13.14 10.98 8.94
CA LEU A 111 -11.99 11.50 9.69
C LEU A 111 -12.46 12.42 10.82
N ARG A 112 -12.05 12.08 12.05
CA ARG A 112 -12.39 12.84 13.27
C ARG A 112 -11.23 13.67 13.80
N ALA A 113 -10.00 13.25 13.54
CA ALA A 113 -8.81 13.98 13.90
C ALA A 113 -7.66 13.69 12.95
N ILE A 114 -6.71 14.63 12.90
CA ILE A 114 -5.45 14.52 12.18
C ILE A 114 -4.35 14.85 13.18
N CYS A 115 -3.34 13.98 13.30
CA CYS A 115 -2.08 14.28 13.95
C CYS A 115 -0.95 14.31 12.91
N LEU A 116 0.04 15.16 13.15
CA LEU A 116 1.19 15.33 12.27
C LEU A 116 2.44 15.44 13.13
N ASP A 117 3.44 14.63 12.80
CA ASP A 117 4.81 14.73 13.29
C ASP A 117 5.75 15.11 12.13
N GLY A 118 6.84 15.78 12.46
CA GLY A 118 7.79 16.26 11.46
C GLY A 118 9.17 16.52 12.04
N THR A 119 10.19 16.29 11.23
CA THR A 119 11.58 16.58 11.60
C THR A 119 11.89 18.08 11.51
N SER A 120 12.58 18.62 12.52
CA SER A 120 13.14 19.98 12.47
C SER A 120 14.50 19.93 11.76
N SER A 121 14.53 20.26 10.47
CA SER A 121 15.78 20.34 9.69
C SER A 121 16.36 21.76 9.69
#